data_AF-A0AA41RL03-F1
#
_entry.id   AF-A0AA41RL03-F1
#
_cell.length_a   1.000
_cell.length_b   1.000
_cell.length_c   1.000
_cell.angle_alpha   90.00
_cell.angle_beta   90.00
_cell.angle_gamma   90.00
#
_symmetry.space_group_name_H-M   'P 1'
#
loop_
_entity.id
_entity.type
_entity.pdbx_description
1 polymer ?
#
loop_
_entity_poly.entity_id
_entity_poly.type
_entity_poly.pdbx_seq_one_letter_code
_entity_poly.pdbx_strand_id
1 'polypeptide(L)'
;MAKSIFSTGVFLVTIMMIASTVVNARHLLANTGGLLGGASPGGLFGDKNTGGTNLLGDSNTGGTNLLGGSNTGGTNLLGGSNTGGTNVLGAGNTKGVNVLGGGNTGGLNLLGDGNTGGLGALSNANTGGVNALTNGKTGGLNVPLVGGIVPNP
;
A
#
# COMPACT_ATOMS: atom_id res chain seq x y z
N MET A 1 48.55 -6.56 -43.42
CA MET A 1 47.10 -6.26 -43.52
C MET A 1 46.21 -7.07 -42.57
N ALA A 2 46.64 -8.23 -42.04
CA ALA A 2 45.81 -9.05 -41.13
C ALA A 2 45.49 -8.42 -39.75
N LYS A 3 46.39 -7.59 -39.18
CA LYS A 3 46.19 -6.92 -37.87
C LYS A 3 44.97 -6.00 -37.83
N SER A 4 44.62 -5.36 -38.95
CA SER A 4 43.47 -4.45 -39.04
C SER A 4 42.15 -5.19 -38.95
N ILE A 5 42.03 -6.35 -39.60
CA ILE A 5 40.77 -7.11 -39.68
C ILE A 5 40.44 -7.75 -38.32
N PHE A 6 41.44 -8.25 -37.60
CA PHE A 6 41.26 -8.74 -36.23
C PHE A 6 40.81 -7.61 -35.28
N SER A 7 41.42 -6.42 -35.40
CA SER A 7 41.02 -5.25 -34.60
C SER A 7 39.59 -4.81 -34.90
N THR A 8 39.18 -4.81 -36.18
CA THR A 8 37.80 -4.47 -36.58
C THR A 8 36.79 -5.52 -36.13
N GLY A 9 37.12 -6.81 -36.25
CA GLY A 9 36.24 -7.90 -35.80
C GLY A 9 36.00 -7.90 -34.28
N VAL A 10 37.05 -7.73 -33.48
CA VAL A 10 36.94 -7.62 -32.02
C VAL A 10 36.13 -6.38 -31.62
N PHE A 11 36.29 -5.27 -32.34
CA PHE A 11 35.51 -4.06 -32.13
C PHE A 11 34.02 -4.26 -32.39
N LEU A 12 33.65 -4.93 -33.49
CA LEU A 12 32.25 -5.26 -33.80
C LEU A 12 31.64 -6.18 -32.74
N VAL A 13 32.35 -7.24 -32.32
CA VAL A 13 31.87 -8.16 -31.28
C VAL A 13 31.66 -7.42 -29.96
N THR A 14 32.59 -6.52 -29.59
CA THR A 14 32.47 -5.71 -28.37
C THR A 14 31.24 -4.81 -28.42
N ILE A 15 30.99 -4.13 -29.55
CA ILE A 15 29.78 -3.31 -29.75
C ILE A 15 28.51 -4.15 -29.66
N MET A 16 28.49 -5.33 -30.28
CA MET A 16 27.31 -6.23 -30.25
C MET A 16 27.04 -6.78 -28.85
N MET A 17 28.08 -7.09 -28.07
CA MET A 17 27.97 -7.49 -26.66
C MET A 17 27.37 -6.36 -25.82
N ILE A 18 27.91 -5.15 -25.95
CA ILE A 18 27.40 -3.97 -25.23
C ILE A 18 25.94 -3.72 -25.64
N ALA A 19 25.63 -3.72 -26.93
CA ALA A 19 24.27 -3.53 -27.42
C ALA A 19 23.30 -4.58 -26.86
N SER A 20 23.68 -5.86 -26.81
CA SER A 20 22.87 -6.93 -26.22
C SER A 20 22.65 -6.72 -24.72
N THR A 21 23.69 -6.36 -23.96
CA THR A 21 23.55 -6.08 -22.52
C THR A 21 22.63 -4.89 -22.25
N VAL A 22 22.69 -3.85 -23.08
CA VAL A 22 21.82 -2.67 -22.98
C VAL A 22 20.38 -3.05 -23.30
N VAL A 23 20.14 -3.83 -24.34
CA VAL A 23 18.80 -4.32 -24.69
C VAL A 23 18.22 -5.17 -23.57
N ASN A 24 19.00 -6.10 -23.00
CA ASN A 24 18.57 -6.93 -21.87
C ASN A 24 18.25 -6.11 -20.62
N ALA A 25 19.08 -5.12 -20.29
CA ALA A 25 18.83 -4.23 -19.16
C ALA A 25 17.56 -3.39 -19.35
N ARG A 26 17.32 -2.89 -20.57
CA ARG A 26 16.08 -2.15 -20.88
C ARG A 26 14.84 -3.04 -20.81
N HIS A 27 14.93 -4.27 -21.30
CA HIS A 27 13.82 -5.22 -21.26
C HIS A 27 13.48 -5.62 -19.81
N LEU A 28 14.50 -5.78 -18.95
CA LEU A 28 14.32 -6.02 -17.51
C LEU A 28 13.66 -4.81 -16.83
N LEU A 29 14.14 -3.59 -17.12
CA LEU A 29 13.61 -2.36 -16.53
C LEU A 29 12.14 -2.10 -16.95
N ALA A 30 11.79 -2.39 -18.20
CA ALA A 30 10.43 -2.23 -18.71
C ALA A 30 9.45 -3.23 -18.09
N ASN A 31 9.88 -4.46 -17.80
CA ASN A 31 9.02 -5.51 -17.23
C ASN A 31 8.83 -5.39 -15.71
N THR A 32 9.67 -4.64 -15.00
CA THR A 32 9.53 -4.41 -13.55
C THR A 32 8.94 -3.04 -13.21
N GLY A 33 8.44 -2.30 -14.20
CA GLY A 33 8.01 -0.89 -14.05
C GLY A 33 9.11 0.07 -13.61
N GLY A 34 10.37 -0.37 -13.73
CA GLY A 34 11.55 0.36 -13.35
C GLY A 34 12.00 0.14 -11.91
N LEU A 35 13.28 0.40 -11.63
CA LEU A 35 13.78 0.46 -10.26
C LEU A 35 13.16 1.63 -9.48
N LEU A 36 12.82 2.73 -10.16
CA LEU A 36 12.49 4.02 -9.54
C LEU A 36 11.02 4.45 -9.65
N GLY A 37 10.11 3.60 -10.14
CA GLY A 37 8.68 3.91 -10.11
C GLY A 37 8.29 5.17 -10.86
N GLY A 38 8.32 5.12 -12.19
CA GLY A 38 7.57 6.12 -12.97
C GLY A 38 6.08 5.80 -12.99
N ALA A 39 5.30 6.54 -13.77
CA ALA A 39 3.85 6.33 -14.01
C ALA A 39 3.45 4.91 -14.52
N SER A 40 4.42 4.03 -14.70
CA SER A 40 4.24 2.63 -15.06
C SER A 40 3.84 1.81 -13.83
N PRO A 41 2.84 0.92 -13.93
CA PRO A 41 2.43 0.08 -12.80
C PRO A 41 3.53 -0.92 -12.42
N GLY A 42 4.04 -0.82 -11.19
CA GLY A 42 4.96 -1.80 -10.59
C GLY A 42 6.40 -1.29 -10.41
N GLY A 43 7.10 -1.83 -9.40
CA GLY A 43 8.49 -1.47 -9.12
C GLY A 43 8.85 -1.58 -7.64
N LEU A 44 10.07 -1.19 -7.28
CA LEU A 44 10.42 -1.05 -5.85
C LEU A 44 9.76 0.18 -5.24
N PHE A 45 9.71 1.26 -6.00
CA PHE A 45 9.04 2.50 -5.64
C PHE A 45 7.92 2.74 -6.64
N GLY A 46 6.83 3.37 -6.21
CA GLY A 46 5.79 3.88 -7.08
C GLY A 46 5.33 5.23 -6.55
N ASP A 47 5.51 6.28 -7.34
CA ASP A 47 5.15 7.65 -6.98
C ASP A 47 4.15 8.19 -8.00
N LYS A 48 2.98 8.64 -7.55
CA LYS A 48 1.90 9.18 -8.40
C LYS A 48 1.42 8.21 -9.48
N ASN A 49 1.43 6.91 -9.16
CA ASN A 49 1.01 5.84 -10.04
C ASN A 49 -0.49 5.58 -9.97
N THR A 50 -1.04 5.06 -11.06
CA THR A 50 -2.39 4.47 -11.08
C THR A 50 -2.26 2.96 -11.13
N GLY A 51 -2.54 2.30 -10.00
CA GLY A 51 -2.40 0.85 -9.86
C GLY A 51 -0.94 0.38 -9.71
N GLY A 52 -0.73 -0.91 -9.97
CA GLY A 52 0.58 -1.56 -9.87
C GLY A 52 0.83 -2.24 -8.52
N THR A 53 1.98 -2.91 -8.42
CA THR A 53 2.47 -3.54 -7.18
C THR A 53 3.84 -3.00 -6.85
N ASN A 54 3.97 -2.29 -5.73
CA ASN A 54 5.23 -1.68 -5.32
C ASN A 54 5.66 -2.14 -3.93
N LEU A 55 6.95 -2.03 -3.60
CA LEU A 55 7.37 -2.14 -2.20
C LEU A 55 6.97 -0.86 -1.46
N LEU A 56 7.30 0.30 -2.02
CA LEU A 56 6.99 1.63 -1.47
C LEU A 56 6.09 2.38 -2.44
N GLY A 57 4.90 2.80 -2.00
CA GLY A 57 3.95 3.55 -2.80
C GLY A 57 3.56 4.87 -2.16
N ASP A 58 3.82 5.99 -2.84
CA ASP A 58 3.43 7.32 -2.35
C ASP A 58 2.52 8.03 -3.36
N SER A 59 1.45 8.65 -2.85
CA SER A 59 0.55 9.49 -3.64
C SER A 59 -0.08 8.78 -4.85
N ASN A 60 -0.24 7.46 -4.76
CA ASN A 60 -0.80 6.60 -5.80
C ASN A 60 -2.33 6.56 -5.75
N THR A 61 -2.94 6.25 -6.89
CA THR A 61 -4.36 5.91 -7.00
C THR A 61 -4.49 4.41 -7.22
N GLY A 62 -4.99 3.68 -6.21
CA GLY A 62 -5.10 2.23 -6.22
C GLY A 62 -3.75 1.51 -6.05
N GLY A 63 -3.70 0.25 -6.50
CA GLY A 63 -2.49 -0.58 -6.44
C GLY A 63 -2.32 -1.35 -5.14
N THR A 64 -1.22 -2.10 -5.05
CA THR A 64 -0.83 -2.88 -3.88
C THR A 64 0.57 -2.47 -3.45
N ASN A 65 0.75 -2.04 -2.20
CA ASN A 65 2.08 -1.68 -1.69
C ASN A 65 2.41 -2.42 -0.39
N LEU A 66 3.70 -2.62 -0.11
CA LEU A 66 4.08 -3.04 1.24
C LEU A 66 3.94 -1.86 2.20
N LEU A 67 4.53 -0.71 1.86
CA LEU A 67 4.34 0.55 2.58
C LEU A 67 3.68 1.55 1.62
N GLY A 68 2.54 2.12 2.04
CA GLY A 68 1.77 3.08 1.28
C GLY A 68 1.55 4.39 2.04
N GLY A 69 1.87 5.53 1.42
CA GLY A 69 1.62 6.87 1.98
C GLY A 69 0.75 7.72 1.06
N SER A 70 -0.15 8.52 1.62
CA SER A 70 -0.94 9.53 0.90
C SER A 70 -1.71 9.01 -0.32
N ASN A 71 -2.03 7.71 -0.35
CA ASN A 71 -2.65 7.05 -1.49
C ASN A 71 -4.16 7.24 -1.46
N THR A 72 -4.79 7.21 -2.64
CA THR A 72 -6.24 7.12 -2.81
C THR A 72 -6.62 5.69 -3.18
N GLY A 73 -7.27 4.97 -2.27
CA GLY A 73 -7.62 3.56 -2.44
C GLY A 73 -6.41 2.62 -2.34
N GLY A 74 -6.53 1.44 -2.95
CA GLY A 74 -5.47 0.42 -2.97
C GLY A 74 -5.40 -0.46 -1.71
N THR A 75 -4.40 -1.32 -1.68
CA THR A 75 -4.13 -2.24 -0.56
C THR A 75 -2.71 -2.06 -0.06
N ASN A 76 -2.51 -1.87 1.24
CA ASN A 76 -1.17 -1.77 1.83
C ASN A 76 -0.99 -2.72 3.03
N LEU A 77 0.23 -3.21 3.26
CA LEU A 77 0.52 -3.83 4.55
C LEU A 77 0.58 -2.74 5.64
N LEU A 78 1.38 -1.70 5.41
CA LEU A 78 1.43 -0.49 6.24
C LEU A 78 0.95 0.71 5.42
N GLY A 79 -0.11 1.38 5.87
CA GLY A 79 -0.72 2.51 5.19
C GLY A 79 -0.80 3.76 6.07
N GLY A 80 -0.29 4.89 5.57
CA GLY A 80 -0.33 6.18 6.29
C GLY A 80 -1.01 7.27 5.47
N SER A 81 -1.88 8.05 6.10
CA SER A 81 -2.51 9.24 5.50
C SER A 81 -3.27 8.97 4.18
N ASN A 82 -3.76 7.75 4.00
CA ASN A 82 -4.47 7.33 2.80
C ASN A 82 -5.94 7.76 2.85
N THR A 83 -6.54 8.00 1.67
CA THR A 83 -7.99 8.17 1.51
C THR A 83 -8.60 6.90 0.93
N GLY A 84 -9.40 6.19 1.72
CA GLY A 84 -9.96 4.89 1.37
C GLY A 84 -8.92 3.76 1.44
N GLY A 85 -9.21 2.68 0.71
CA GLY A 85 -8.32 1.52 0.60
C GLY A 85 -8.35 0.59 1.81
N THR A 86 -7.52 -0.45 1.74
CA THR A 86 -7.42 -1.50 2.76
C THR A 86 -5.99 -1.56 3.29
N ASN A 87 -5.82 -1.56 4.61
CA ASN A 87 -4.51 -1.69 5.24
C ASN A 87 -4.52 -2.78 6.32
N VAL A 88 -3.41 -3.48 6.53
CA VAL A 88 -3.28 -4.30 7.75
C VAL A 88 -3.01 -3.37 8.93
N LEU A 89 -1.99 -2.51 8.83
CA LEU A 89 -1.73 -1.43 9.78
C LEU A 89 -2.01 -0.09 9.07
N GLY A 90 -2.99 0.66 9.57
CA GLY A 90 -3.40 1.94 9.01
C GLY A 90 -3.31 3.07 10.02
N ALA A 91 -2.64 4.18 9.67
CA ALA A 91 -2.52 5.35 10.53
C ALA A 91 -2.94 6.64 9.82
N GLY A 92 -3.76 7.46 10.46
CA GLY A 92 -4.18 8.76 9.91
C GLY A 92 -4.99 8.67 8.61
N ASN A 93 -5.57 7.50 8.32
CA ASN A 93 -6.33 7.25 7.10
C ASN A 93 -7.75 7.83 7.20
N THR A 94 -8.32 8.21 6.06
CA THR A 94 -9.70 8.69 5.95
C THR A 94 -10.55 7.66 5.21
N LYS A 95 -11.64 7.17 5.84
CA LYS A 95 -12.60 6.22 5.22
C LYS A 95 -11.99 4.90 4.71
N GLY A 96 -10.85 4.46 5.25
CA GLY A 96 -10.22 3.19 4.89
C GLY A 96 -10.75 2.00 5.71
N VAL A 97 -10.34 0.80 5.31
CA VAL A 97 -10.53 -0.44 6.08
C VAL A 97 -9.19 -0.84 6.66
N ASN A 98 -9.09 -1.02 7.98
CA ASN A 98 -7.84 -1.40 8.63
C ASN A 98 -8.05 -2.57 9.60
N VAL A 99 -7.08 -3.48 9.67
CA VAL A 99 -7.07 -4.48 10.74
C VAL A 99 -6.68 -3.80 12.06
N LEU A 100 -5.56 -3.11 12.08
CA LEU A 100 -5.15 -2.20 13.15
C LEU A 100 -5.19 -0.77 12.63
N GLY A 101 -5.99 0.08 13.26
CA GLY A 101 -6.22 1.46 12.85
C GLY A 101 -5.93 2.48 13.95
N GLY A 102 -5.01 3.42 13.70
CA GLY A 102 -4.65 4.48 14.65
C GLY A 102 -4.92 5.88 14.11
N GLY A 103 -5.64 6.72 14.85
CA GLY A 103 -5.86 8.13 14.48
C GLY A 103 -6.60 8.33 13.14
N ASN A 104 -7.37 7.33 12.70
CA ASN A 104 -8.12 7.38 11.45
C ASN A 104 -9.42 8.18 11.61
N THR A 105 -9.91 8.73 10.50
CA THR A 105 -11.20 9.43 10.42
C THR A 105 -12.19 8.64 9.57
N GLY A 106 -13.26 8.13 10.20
CA GLY A 106 -14.24 7.26 9.56
C GLY A 106 -13.67 5.88 9.22
N GLY A 107 -14.34 5.18 8.32
CA GLY A 107 -13.91 3.86 7.86
C GLY A 107 -14.20 2.72 8.84
N LEU A 108 -13.52 1.60 8.65
CA LEU A 108 -13.68 0.38 9.46
C LEU A 108 -12.34 -0.02 10.05
N ASN A 109 -12.29 -0.27 11.36
CA ASN A 109 -11.12 -0.78 12.05
C ASN A 109 -11.50 -2.02 12.87
N LEU A 110 -10.77 -3.13 12.74
CA LEU A 110 -10.99 -4.27 13.64
C LEU A 110 -10.50 -3.91 15.04
N LEU A 111 -9.25 -3.47 15.16
CA LEU A 111 -8.68 -2.86 16.36
C LEU A 111 -8.44 -1.39 16.08
N GLY A 112 -9.13 -0.52 16.82
CA GLY A 112 -9.02 0.93 16.66
C GLY A 112 -8.41 1.61 17.89
N ASP A 113 -7.50 2.55 17.68
CA ASP A 113 -6.99 3.43 18.74
C ASP A 113 -7.06 4.91 18.30
N GLY A 114 -7.67 5.75 19.14
CA GLY A 114 -7.71 7.20 18.92
C GLY A 114 -8.42 7.63 17.61
N ASN A 115 -9.33 6.82 17.08
CA ASN A 115 -10.02 7.11 15.82
C ASN A 115 -11.23 8.04 16.03
N THR A 116 -11.58 8.80 14.99
CA THR A 116 -12.76 9.67 14.98
C THR A 116 -13.82 9.16 14.00
N GLY A 117 -15.00 8.81 14.49
CA GLY A 117 -16.08 8.25 13.68
C GLY A 117 -15.83 6.81 13.23
N GLY A 118 -16.59 6.35 12.22
CA GLY A 118 -16.43 5.02 11.63
C GLY A 118 -16.99 3.87 12.47
N LEU A 119 -16.59 2.65 12.11
CA LEU A 119 -16.94 1.40 12.79
C LEU A 119 -15.69 0.75 13.38
N GLY A 120 -15.73 0.41 14.66
CA GLY A 120 -14.67 -0.31 15.37
C GLY A 120 -15.19 -1.60 16.00
N ALA A 121 -14.46 -2.71 15.89
CA ALA A 121 -14.82 -3.92 16.65
C ALA A 121 -14.32 -3.80 18.11
N LEU A 122 -13.01 -3.67 18.29
CA LEU A 122 -12.37 -3.38 19.58
C LEU A 122 -11.69 -2.02 19.50
N SER A 123 -12.08 -1.10 20.39
CA SER A 123 -11.70 0.31 20.25
C SER A 123 -11.22 0.94 21.55
N ASN A 124 -10.11 1.65 21.48
CA ASN A 124 -9.57 2.44 22.59
C ASN A 124 -9.53 3.93 22.23
N ALA A 125 -9.87 4.83 23.16
CA ALA A 125 -9.75 6.28 22.96
C ALA A 125 -10.51 6.86 21.74
N ASN A 126 -11.52 6.16 21.20
CA ASN A 126 -12.23 6.61 19.99
C ASN A 126 -13.29 7.68 20.29
N THR A 127 -13.43 8.64 19.37
CA THR A 127 -14.45 9.70 19.44
C THR A 127 -15.53 9.47 18.38
N GLY A 128 -16.80 9.43 18.77
CA GLY A 128 -17.91 9.19 17.84
C GLY A 128 -17.91 7.79 17.21
N GLY A 129 -18.71 7.60 16.15
CA GLY A 129 -18.83 6.32 15.45
C GLY A 129 -19.51 5.20 16.26
N VAL A 130 -19.52 4.00 15.69
CA VAL A 130 -20.12 2.79 16.27
C VAL A 130 -18.99 1.85 16.69
N ASN A 131 -19.03 1.34 17.92
CA ASN A 131 -18.03 0.40 18.41
C ASN A 131 -18.71 -0.78 19.09
N ALA A 132 -18.20 -2.00 18.92
CA ALA A 132 -18.78 -3.18 19.58
C ALA A 132 -18.26 -3.34 21.02
N LEU A 133 -16.95 -3.22 21.21
CA LEU A 133 -16.32 -3.18 22.53
C LEU A 133 -15.38 -1.99 22.60
N THR A 134 -15.46 -1.21 23.69
CA THR A 134 -14.67 0.00 23.80
C THR A 134 -14.16 0.28 25.20
N ASN A 135 -12.92 0.78 25.28
CA ASN A 135 -12.33 1.35 26.48
C ASN A 135 -12.00 2.84 26.20
N GLY A 136 -12.53 3.76 27.00
CA GLY A 136 -12.32 5.20 26.81
C GLY A 136 -12.94 5.75 25.51
N LYS A 137 -14.25 5.96 25.49
CA LYS A 137 -14.97 6.54 24.34
C LYS A 137 -15.57 7.90 24.67
N THR A 138 -15.55 8.81 23.71
CA THR A 138 -16.27 10.08 23.79
C THR A 138 -17.31 10.18 22.67
N GLY A 139 -18.60 10.11 23.01
CA GLY A 139 -19.71 10.19 22.05
C GLY A 139 -19.84 8.99 21.09
N GLY A 140 -20.93 8.90 20.34
CA GLY A 140 -21.25 7.78 19.43
C GLY A 140 -21.93 6.58 20.12
N LEU A 141 -22.10 5.47 19.40
CA LEU A 141 -22.82 4.28 19.88
C LEU A 141 -21.87 3.16 20.30
N ASN A 142 -22.16 2.55 21.44
CA ASN A 142 -21.58 1.26 21.82
C ASN A 142 -22.65 0.17 21.63
N VAL A 143 -22.32 -0.89 20.89
CA VAL A 143 -23.21 -2.04 20.70
C VAL A 143 -22.65 -3.20 21.53
N PRO A 144 -23.08 -3.35 22.79
CA PRO A 144 -22.67 -4.50 23.59
C PRO A 144 -23.09 -5.79 22.86
N LEU A 145 -22.21 -6.80 22.86
CA LEU A 145 -22.52 -8.12 22.31
C LEU A 145 -23.64 -8.76 23.15
N VAL A 146 -24.91 -8.56 22.77
CA VAL A 146 -26.04 -9.26 23.37
C VAL A 146 -26.05 -10.69 22.82
N GLY A 147 -25.36 -11.58 23.54
CA GLY A 147 -25.18 -12.98 23.16
C GLY A 147 -25.16 -13.90 24.39
N GLY A 148 -26.21 -13.84 25.20
CA GLY A 148 -26.52 -14.85 26.21
C GLY A 148 -27.99 -15.20 26.11
N ILE A 149 -28.32 -16.36 25.52
CA ILE A 149 -29.65 -16.95 25.65
C ILE A 149 -29.80 -17.33 27.12
N VAL A 150 -30.62 -16.60 27.87
CA VAL A 150 -31.14 -17.10 29.15
C VAL A 150 -32.21 -18.13 28.79
N PRO A 151 -32.10 -19.41 29.18
CA PRO A 151 -33.17 -20.37 28.95
C PRO A 151 -34.46 -19.87 29.63
N ASN A 152 -35.57 -19.93 28.92
CA ASN A 152 -36.92 -19.59 29.38
C ASN A 152 -37.26 -20.39 30.67
N PRO A 153 -37.98 -19.80 31.65
CA PRO A 153 -37.99 -20.25 33.05
C PRO A 153 -38.56 -21.65 33.29
#